data_AF-A0A0C3BJB7-F1
#
_entry.id   AF-A0A0C3BJB7-F1
#
_cell.length_a   1.000
_cell.length_b   1.000
_cell.length_c   1.000
_cell.angle_alpha   90.00
_cell.angle_beta   90.00
_cell.angle_gamma   90.00
#
_symmetry.space_group_name_H-M   'P 1'
#
loop_
_entity.id
_entity.type
_entity.pdbx_description
1 polymer ?
#
loop_
_entity_poly.entity_id
_entity_poly.type
_entity_poly.pdbx_seq_one_letter_code
_entity_poly.pdbx_strand_id
1 'polypeptide(L)'
;MGQYWRFVNIDKQEKSAHLGKLGEFFFANEPGQLIYLLAIPPVPLGSAPSDPSDLKEVPGRWAGDRIICLGNYAHSWPEGVVTAADFRQKSTADVEWTSNDETSDEESSSDTDEASQDPTKRPSASFLRVCHSIRSTDFDQETRAAYPQDQVWVLRNITKKLYVRSDGIPTKNPDYALTYEGHRGLESYPGLGNVLLAKIGWSDDGSTSMRCDGYNLTEGSWAGDRIDVRLMDHVMEDMIQEGWKDISRQEAKLLHGIWCDVDGGGSGKLPKEPKTAL
;
A
#
# COMPACT_ATOMS: atom_id res chain seq x y z
N MET A 1 -9.19 20.83 -2.59
CA MET A 1 -7.91 20.76 -3.33
C MET A 1 -7.17 19.51 -2.84
N GLY A 2 -6.45 18.83 -3.72
CA GLY A 2 -5.61 17.70 -3.33
C GLY A 2 -4.82 17.15 -4.51
N GLN A 3 -3.82 16.36 -4.20
CA GLN A 3 -2.88 15.79 -5.15
C GLN A 3 -3.26 14.36 -5.56
N TYR A 4 -2.72 13.89 -6.68
CA TYR A 4 -2.90 12.53 -7.18
C TYR A 4 -1.83 11.60 -6.66
N TRP A 5 -2.21 10.35 -6.37
CA TRP A 5 -1.34 9.36 -5.75
C TRP A 5 -1.14 8.14 -6.65
N ARG A 6 0.03 7.52 -6.53
CA ARG A 6 0.36 6.23 -7.16
C ARG A 6 1.05 5.32 -6.15
N PHE A 7 0.77 4.02 -6.23
CA PHE A 7 1.46 3.00 -5.43
C PHE A 7 2.65 2.47 -6.24
N VAL A 8 3.83 2.45 -5.65
CA VAL A 8 5.09 2.21 -6.38
C VAL A 8 5.93 1.17 -5.66
N ASN A 9 6.43 0.19 -6.43
CA ASN A 9 7.48 -0.73 -6.05
C ASN A 9 8.82 -0.26 -6.62
N ILE A 10 9.72 0.16 -5.73
CA ILE A 10 11.00 0.75 -6.09
C ILE A 10 11.97 -0.32 -6.63
N ASP A 11 11.99 -1.51 -6.03
CA ASP A 11 12.93 -2.60 -6.39
C ASP A 11 12.65 -3.16 -7.79
N LYS A 12 11.37 -3.24 -8.15
CA LYS A 12 10.94 -3.74 -9.46
C LYS A 12 10.78 -2.65 -10.51
N GLN A 13 10.74 -1.37 -10.12
CA GLN A 13 10.33 -0.27 -10.99
C GLN A 13 8.93 -0.54 -11.57
N GLU A 14 7.99 -0.86 -10.69
CA GLU A 14 6.58 -1.11 -11.04
C GLU A 14 5.70 -0.09 -10.31
N LYS A 15 4.58 0.30 -10.91
CA LYS A 15 3.65 1.27 -10.32
C LYS A 15 2.20 0.93 -10.66
N SER A 16 1.27 1.28 -9.79
CA SER A 16 -0.16 1.27 -10.12
C SER A 16 -0.50 2.34 -11.16
N ALA A 17 -1.66 2.19 -11.78
CA ALA A 17 -2.36 3.33 -12.38
C ALA A 17 -2.62 4.45 -11.34
N HIS A 18 -3.10 5.59 -11.81
CA HIS A 18 -3.53 6.67 -10.92
C HIS A 18 -4.63 6.18 -9.97
N LEU A 19 -4.42 6.34 -8.67
CA LEU A 19 -5.41 5.98 -7.66
C LEU A 19 -6.46 7.08 -7.42
N GLY A 20 -6.26 8.27 -7.99
CA GLY A 20 -7.03 9.46 -7.66
C GLY A 20 -6.40 10.25 -6.50
N LYS A 21 -7.20 11.10 -5.86
CA LYS A 21 -6.79 11.81 -4.64
C LYS A 21 -6.96 10.93 -3.42
N LEU A 22 -6.13 11.12 -2.38
CA LEU A 22 -6.14 10.25 -1.20
C LEU A 22 -7.54 10.10 -0.57
N GLY A 23 -8.29 11.20 -0.41
CA GLY A 23 -9.66 11.16 0.09
C GLY A 23 -10.68 10.41 -0.79
N GLU A 24 -10.40 10.23 -2.09
CA GLU A 24 -11.27 9.52 -3.03
C GLU A 24 -11.13 7.99 -2.89
N PHE A 25 -9.92 7.48 -2.59
CA PHE A 25 -9.67 6.03 -2.52
C PHE A 25 -9.34 5.49 -1.11
N PHE A 26 -8.91 6.33 -0.16
CA PHE A 26 -8.60 5.88 1.21
C PHE A 26 -9.82 5.26 1.89
N PHE A 27 -11.02 5.79 1.60
CA PHE A 27 -12.29 5.28 2.11
C PHE A 27 -12.99 4.32 1.13
N ALA A 28 -12.30 3.86 0.10
CA ALA A 28 -12.85 2.90 -0.85
C ALA A 28 -12.23 1.50 -0.62
N ASN A 29 -12.51 0.53 -1.50
CA ASN A 29 -12.01 -0.85 -1.34
C ASN A 29 -10.60 -1.04 -1.95
N GLU A 30 -10.12 -0.06 -2.69
CA GLU A 30 -8.84 0.03 -3.39
C GLU A 30 -7.63 -0.21 -2.48
N PRO A 31 -7.55 0.30 -1.23
CA PRO A 31 -6.49 -0.06 -0.29
C PRO A 31 -6.41 -1.56 -0.03
N GLY A 32 -7.56 -2.23 -0.04
CA GLY A 32 -7.68 -3.68 0.10
C GLY A 32 -7.21 -4.42 -1.14
N GLN A 33 -7.20 -3.82 -2.33
CA GLN A 33 -6.64 -4.46 -3.53
C GLN A 33 -5.12 -4.43 -3.52
N LEU A 34 -4.52 -3.29 -3.16
CA LEU A 34 -3.06 -3.13 -3.11
C LEU A 34 -2.39 -4.09 -2.13
N ILE A 35 -3.09 -4.47 -1.05
CA ILE A 35 -2.51 -5.35 -0.03
C ILE A 35 -2.17 -6.74 -0.58
N TYR A 36 -2.89 -7.22 -1.60
CA TYR A 36 -2.64 -8.54 -2.16
C TYR A 36 -1.39 -8.61 -3.04
N LEU A 37 -0.89 -7.48 -3.54
CA LEU A 37 0.45 -7.42 -4.14
C LEU A 37 1.54 -7.79 -3.12
N LEU A 38 1.27 -7.53 -1.83
CA LEU A 38 2.20 -7.78 -0.71
C LEU A 38 1.88 -9.07 0.04
N ALA A 39 0.69 -9.63 -0.12
CA ALA A 39 0.23 -10.81 0.60
C ALA A 39 0.74 -12.09 -0.06
N ILE A 40 1.53 -12.86 0.69
CA ILE A 40 1.95 -14.20 0.24
C ILE A 40 0.91 -15.22 0.73
N PRO A 41 0.16 -15.87 -0.17
CA PRO A 41 -0.86 -16.83 0.22
C PRO A 41 -0.24 -18.09 0.87
N PRO A 42 -0.94 -18.77 1.80
CA PRO A 42 -0.50 -20.02 2.41
C PRO A 42 -0.51 -21.21 1.44
N VAL A 43 -1.38 -21.15 0.44
CA VAL A 43 -1.57 -22.17 -0.58
C VAL A 43 -1.37 -21.51 -1.94
N PRO A 44 -0.65 -22.13 -2.89
CA PRO A 44 -0.54 -21.60 -4.24
C PRO A 44 -1.92 -21.34 -4.83
N LEU A 45 -2.08 -20.22 -5.53
CA LEU A 45 -3.25 -20.00 -6.37
C LEU A 45 -3.23 -21.04 -7.49
N GLY A 46 -4.39 -21.59 -7.85
CA GLY A 46 -4.53 -22.57 -8.92
C GLY A 46 -3.77 -22.14 -10.17
N SER A 47 -3.12 -23.09 -10.84
CA SER A 47 -2.17 -22.88 -11.95
C SER A 47 -2.59 -21.77 -12.92
N ALA A 48 -1.66 -20.85 -13.17
CA ALA A 48 -1.78 -19.77 -14.15
C ALA A 48 -2.35 -20.25 -15.49
N PRO A 49 -3.17 -19.44 -16.19
CA PRO A 49 -3.65 -19.78 -17.51
C PRO A 49 -2.47 -20.04 -18.45
N SER A 50 -2.66 -20.99 -19.36
CA SER A 50 -1.68 -21.49 -20.32
C SER A 50 -1.25 -20.47 -21.39
N ASP A 51 -1.66 -19.20 -21.28
CA ASP A 51 -1.34 -18.14 -22.22
C ASP A 51 -0.35 -17.14 -21.59
N PRO A 52 0.91 -17.06 -22.06
CA PRO A 52 1.89 -16.11 -21.56
C PRO A 52 1.61 -14.64 -21.91
N SER A 53 0.59 -14.35 -22.74
CA SER A 53 0.19 -12.98 -23.09
C SER A 53 -0.80 -12.34 -22.09
N ASP A 54 -1.43 -13.16 -21.25
CA ASP A 54 -2.20 -12.71 -20.09
C ASP A 54 -1.22 -12.45 -18.94
N LEU A 55 -0.66 -11.23 -18.86
CA LEU A 55 0.14 -10.73 -17.74
C LEU A 55 -0.74 -10.58 -16.48
N LYS A 56 -1.33 -11.68 -16.00
CA LYS A 56 -2.02 -11.76 -14.73
C LYS A 56 -0.98 -11.77 -13.63
N GLU A 57 -0.98 -10.74 -12.80
CA GLU A 57 0.00 -10.61 -11.72
C GLU A 57 -0.24 -11.65 -10.64
N VAL A 58 0.85 -12.33 -10.24
CA VAL A 58 0.85 -13.30 -9.16
C VAL A 58 0.76 -12.54 -7.83
N PRO A 59 -0.25 -12.80 -6.99
CA PRO A 59 -0.30 -12.20 -5.66
C PRO A 59 0.95 -12.47 -4.83
N GLY A 60 1.31 -11.50 -3.98
CA GLY A 60 2.58 -11.51 -3.25
C GLY A 60 3.80 -11.15 -4.10
N ARG A 61 3.65 -10.76 -5.38
CA ARG A 61 4.77 -10.36 -6.26
C ARG A 61 5.63 -9.26 -5.66
N TRP A 62 5.05 -8.35 -4.88
CA TRP A 62 5.73 -7.21 -4.24
C TRP A 62 6.10 -7.49 -2.78
N ALA A 63 5.83 -8.70 -2.28
CA ALA A 63 6.14 -9.05 -0.91
C ALA A 63 7.66 -8.96 -0.65
N GLY A 64 8.04 -8.17 0.36
CA GLY A 64 9.42 -7.96 0.78
C GLY A 64 10.16 -6.86 0.02
N ASP A 65 9.54 -6.23 -0.97
CA ASP A 65 10.11 -5.14 -1.75
C ASP A 65 9.92 -3.78 -1.05
N ARG A 66 10.70 -2.77 -1.48
CA ARG A 66 10.55 -1.38 -1.05
C ARG A 66 9.32 -0.71 -1.68
N ILE A 67 8.35 -0.31 -0.86
CA ILE A 67 7.05 0.21 -1.31
C ILE A 67 6.82 1.64 -0.83
N ILE A 68 6.24 2.47 -1.70
CA ILE A 68 5.88 3.85 -1.39
C ILE A 68 4.56 4.24 -2.08
N CYS A 69 3.72 5.03 -1.40
CA CYS A 69 2.57 5.68 -2.04
C CYS A 69 2.95 7.13 -2.31
N LEU A 70 3.23 7.46 -3.56
CA LEU A 70 3.86 8.71 -3.94
C LEU A 70 2.82 9.70 -4.47
N GLY A 71 2.76 10.89 -3.87
CA GLY A 71 1.97 12.02 -4.36
C GLY A 71 2.66 12.69 -5.55
N ASN A 72 1.90 13.23 -6.51
CA ASN A 72 2.46 13.92 -7.67
C ASN A 72 3.08 15.29 -7.35
N TYR A 73 2.95 15.77 -6.11
CA TYR A 73 3.69 16.94 -5.59
C TYR A 73 4.93 16.54 -4.76
N ALA A 74 5.32 15.26 -4.78
CA ALA A 74 6.59 14.85 -4.20
C ALA A 74 7.77 15.38 -5.03
N HIS A 75 8.55 16.26 -4.43
CA HIS A 75 9.80 16.82 -4.90
C HIS A 75 11.01 16.21 -4.20
N SER A 76 10.81 15.38 -3.18
CA SER A 76 11.85 14.67 -2.44
C SER A 76 11.54 13.17 -2.28
N TRP A 77 12.54 12.42 -1.86
CA TRP A 77 12.39 11.05 -1.36
C TRP A 77 12.57 11.02 0.16
N PRO A 78 11.99 10.03 0.87
CA PRO A 78 12.39 9.78 2.24
C PRO A 78 13.89 9.46 2.29
N GLU A 79 14.57 9.93 3.33
CA GLU A 79 16.02 9.84 3.42
C GLU A 79 16.51 8.37 3.31
N GLY A 80 17.48 8.13 2.43
CA GLY A 80 18.09 6.82 2.24
C GLY A 80 17.23 5.78 1.52
N VAL A 81 16.02 6.14 1.06
CA VAL A 81 15.10 5.20 0.41
C VAL A 81 15.53 4.80 -0.99
N VAL A 82 16.00 5.76 -1.80
CA VAL A 82 16.51 5.51 -3.15
C VAL A 82 17.99 5.85 -3.27
N THR A 83 18.68 5.13 -4.14
CA THR A 83 20.10 5.32 -4.46
C THR A 83 20.30 5.45 -5.96
N ALA A 84 21.47 5.91 -6.40
CA ALA A 84 21.79 6.02 -7.82
C ALA A 84 21.71 4.66 -8.57
N ALA A 85 21.84 3.53 -7.85
CA ALA A 85 21.69 2.20 -8.43
C ALA A 85 20.25 1.90 -8.87
N ASP A 86 19.25 2.48 -8.19
CA ASP A 86 17.83 2.24 -8.45
C ASP A 86 17.37 2.82 -9.80
N PHE A 87 18.16 3.74 -10.37
CA PHE A 87 17.88 4.40 -11.65
C PHE A 87 18.69 3.83 -12.82
N ARG A 88 19.51 2.81 -12.61
CA ARG A 88 20.18 2.12 -13.72
C ARG A 88 19.11 1.36 -14.50
N GLN A 89 18.87 1.74 -15.76
CA GLN A 89 17.98 0.99 -16.64
C GLN A 89 18.43 -0.48 -16.66
N LYS A 90 17.54 -1.39 -16.27
CA LYS A 90 17.75 -2.83 -16.50
C LYS A 90 17.78 -3.01 -18.03
N SER A 91 18.88 -3.51 -18.57
CA SER A 91 19.09 -3.63 -20.02
C SER A 91 17.91 -4.35 -20.68
N THR A 92 17.43 -3.78 -21.78
CA THR A 92 16.27 -4.18 -22.60
C THR A 92 16.50 -5.49 -23.38
N ALA A 93 16.85 -6.58 -22.69
CA ALA A 93 16.93 -7.91 -23.32
C ALA A 93 15.59 -8.68 -23.28
N ASP A 94 14.63 -8.28 -22.43
CA ASP A 94 13.38 -9.05 -22.20
C ASP A 94 12.09 -8.24 -22.42
N VAL A 95 12.10 -7.12 -23.14
CA VAL A 95 10.89 -6.30 -23.35
C VAL A 95 10.39 -6.42 -24.79
N GLU A 96 9.45 -7.35 -25.01
CA GLU A 96 8.58 -7.32 -26.18
C GLU A 96 7.76 -6.01 -26.17
N TRP A 97 7.79 -5.33 -27.31
CA TRP A 97 7.21 -4.02 -27.51
C TRP A 97 5.70 -4.16 -27.71
N THR A 98 4.89 -4.06 -26.65
CA THR A 98 3.45 -3.82 -26.80
C THR A 98 3.21 -2.31 -26.77
N SER A 99 3.39 -1.69 -27.93
CA SER A 99 2.80 -0.40 -28.25
C SER A 99 1.28 -0.58 -28.32
N ASN A 100 0.55 0.00 -27.35
CA ASN A 100 -0.75 0.66 -27.55
C ASN A 100 -1.27 1.14 -26.19
N ASP A 101 -1.05 2.42 -25.90
CA ASP A 101 -2.03 3.19 -25.16
C ASP A 101 -1.95 4.64 -25.61
N GLU A 102 -2.87 5.01 -26.50
CA GLU A 102 -3.20 6.39 -26.80
C GLU A 102 -4.12 6.91 -25.70
N THR A 103 -3.53 7.52 -24.67
CA THR A 103 -4.23 8.53 -23.87
C THR A 103 -3.50 9.85 -24.07
N SER A 104 -4.12 10.71 -24.87
CA SER A 104 -3.71 12.09 -25.12
C SER A 104 -3.88 12.90 -23.84
N ASP A 105 -2.84 12.97 -23.02
CA ASP A 105 -2.71 14.01 -22.01
C ASP A 105 -1.95 15.19 -22.64
N GLU A 106 -2.71 16.15 -23.18
CA GLU A 106 -2.21 17.48 -23.47
C GLU A 106 -1.94 18.21 -22.14
N GLU A 107 -0.76 18.00 -21.56
CA GLU A 107 -0.20 18.97 -20.61
C GLU A 107 0.80 19.87 -21.34
N SER A 108 0.25 20.99 -21.83
CA SER A 108 1.01 22.21 -22.07
C SER A 108 1.43 22.80 -20.71
N SER A 109 2.56 22.35 -20.16
CA SER A 109 3.36 23.15 -19.25
C SER A 109 4.75 23.35 -19.84
N SER A 110 4.98 24.56 -20.32
CA SER A 110 6.31 25.05 -20.71
C SER A 110 7.17 25.23 -19.46
N ASP A 111 7.85 24.18 -19.02
CA ASP A 111 9.01 24.29 -18.13
C ASP A 111 10.17 23.55 -18.78
N THR A 112 10.86 24.28 -19.66
CA THR A 112 12.21 23.97 -20.08
C THR A 112 13.16 24.23 -18.91
N ASP A 113 13.32 23.26 -18.03
CA ASP A 113 14.47 23.18 -17.12
C ASP A 113 15.21 21.85 -17.35
N GLU A 114 15.93 21.85 -18.47
CA GLU A 114 16.95 20.89 -18.87
C GLU A 114 18.19 21.07 -17.97
N ALA A 115 18.10 20.68 -16.70
CA ALA A 115 19.23 20.72 -15.77
C ALA A 115 19.21 19.53 -14.81
N SER A 116 19.78 18.39 -15.24
CA SER A 116 20.48 17.40 -14.41
C SER A 116 20.08 17.28 -12.91
N GLN A 117 18.79 17.19 -12.60
CA GLN A 117 18.37 17.00 -11.21
C GLN A 117 18.66 15.55 -10.84
N ASP A 118 19.58 15.38 -9.90
CA ASP A 118 19.95 14.09 -9.31
C ASP A 118 18.68 13.31 -8.93
N PRO A 119 18.34 12.21 -9.62
CA PRO A 119 17.08 11.48 -9.41
C PRO A 119 17.01 10.84 -8.02
N THR A 120 18.14 10.76 -7.31
CA THR A 120 18.17 10.32 -5.91
C THR A 120 17.62 11.37 -4.95
N LYS A 121 17.56 12.64 -5.37
CA LYS A 121 17.07 13.74 -4.53
C LYS A 121 15.61 14.04 -4.74
N ARG A 122 15.06 13.67 -5.90
CA ARG A 122 13.68 14.00 -6.30
C ARG A 122 13.08 12.85 -7.09
N PRO A 123 11.79 12.52 -6.90
CA PRO A 123 11.12 11.58 -7.77
C PRO A 123 10.99 12.20 -9.17
N SER A 124 11.88 11.80 -10.09
CA SER A 124 11.83 12.36 -11.44
C SER A 124 10.61 11.81 -12.19
N ALA A 125 9.96 12.66 -12.98
CA ALA A 125 8.92 12.21 -13.92
C ALA A 125 9.45 11.07 -14.83
N SER A 126 10.75 11.09 -15.13
CA SER A 126 11.45 10.03 -15.87
C SER A 126 11.39 8.67 -15.16
N PHE A 127 11.61 8.60 -13.85
CA PHE A 127 11.49 7.35 -13.08
C PHE A 127 10.07 6.77 -13.18
N LEU A 128 9.06 7.60 -12.95
CA LEU A 128 7.67 7.15 -13.05
C LEU A 128 7.26 6.78 -14.47
N ARG A 129 7.93 7.33 -15.50
CA ARG A 129 7.70 6.98 -16.91
C ARG A 129 8.32 5.64 -17.28
N VAL A 130 9.46 5.27 -16.70
CA VAL A 130 10.09 3.96 -16.95
C VAL A 130 9.48 2.84 -16.10
N CYS A 131 8.75 3.18 -15.02
CA CYS A 131 8.07 2.18 -14.22
C CYS A 131 6.98 1.47 -15.02
N HIS A 132 6.98 0.13 -14.99
CA HIS A 132 5.93 -0.66 -15.62
C HIS A 132 4.60 -0.48 -14.88
N SER A 133 3.54 -0.19 -15.63
CA SER A 133 2.22 0.01 -15.03
C SER A 133 1.54 -1.32 -14.79
N ILE A 134 1.23 -1.62 -13.53
CA ILE A 134 0.37 -2.73 -13.16
C ILE A 134 -1.08 -2.32 -13.43
N ARG A 135 -1.78 -3.05 -14.30
CA ARG A 135 -3.12 -2.67 -14.80
C ARG A 135 -4.26 -3.27 -13.97
N SER A 136 -4.06 -4.45 -13.40
CA SER A 136 -5.01 -5.09 -12.48
C SER A 136 -4.38 -6.33 -11.84
N THR A 137 -4.60 -6.54 -10.55
CA THR A 137 -4.43 -7.85 -9.92
C THR A 137 -5.72 -8.63 -10.11
N ASP A 138 -5.65 -9.75 -10.84
CA ASP A 138 -6.81 -10.61 -11.08
C ASP A 138 -7.16 -11.36 -9.79
N PHE A 139 -8.13 -10.84 -9.04
CA PHE A 139 -8.73 -11.50 -7.89
C PHE A 139 -9.82 -12.45 -8.37
N ASP A 140 -9.43 -13.50 -9.07
CA ASP A 140 -10.41 -14.50 -9.48
C ASP A 140 -11.08 -15.10 -8.22
N GLN A 141 -12.36 -15.44 -8.33
CA GLN A 141 -13.22 -15.87 -7.22
C GLN A 141 -12.70 -17.10 -6.45
N GLU A 142 -11.69 -17.80 -6.96
CA GLU A 142 -10.98 -18.93 -6.31
C GLU A 142 -10.07 -18.51 -5.12
N THR A 143 -10.09 -17.22 -4.74
CA THR A 143 -9.22 -16.57 -3.76
C THR A 143 -9.46 -16.93 -2.29
N ARG A 144 -10.63 -17.43 -1.86
CA ARG A 144 -10.90 -17.68 -0.42
C ARG A 144 -9.98 -18.73 0.22
N ALA A 145 -9.53 -19.73 -0.55
CA ALA A 145 -8.61 -20.75 -0.03
C ALA A 145 -7.18 -20.20 0.11
N ALA A 146 -6.76 -19.32 -0.81
CA ALA A 146 -5.48 -18.62 -0.76
C ALA A 146 -5.50 -17.42 0.20
N TYR A 147 -6.68 -16.89 0.53
CA TYR A 147 -6.87 -15.76 1.42
C TYR A 147 -8.00 -16.05 2.41
N PRO A 148 -7.78 -16.94 3.39
CA PRO A 148 -8.77 -17.20 4.43
C PRO A 148 -9.13 -15.91 5.18
N GLN A 149 -10.45 -15.65 5.25
CA GLN A 149 -11.02 -14.47 5.90
C GLN A 149 -11.18 -14.65 7.41
N ASP A 150 -11.21 -15.90 7.86
CA ASP A 150 -11.37 -16.31 9.26
C ASP A 150 -10.04 -16.39 10.03
N GLN A 151 -8.92 -16.10 9.36
CA GLN A 151 -7.59 -16.12 9.96
C GLN A 151 -7.01 -14.71 10.15
N VAL A 152 -6.02 -14.61 11.05
CA VAL A 152 -5.31 -13.37 11.35
C VAL A 152 -4.15 -13.20 10.38
N TRP A 153 -4.17 -12.09 9.66
CA TRP A 153 -3.08 -11.66 8.80
C TRP A 153 -2.24 -10.62 9.52
N VAL A 154 -0.95 -10.58 9.20
CA VAL A 154 -0.01 -9.58 9.71
C VAL A 154 0.59 -8.79 8.56
N LEU A 155 0.41 -7.47 8.62
CA LEU A 155 1.16 -6.51 7.82
C LEU A 155 2.49 -6.24 8.51
N ARG A 156 3.59 -6.54 7.84
CA ARG A 156 4.93 -6.52 8.43
C ARG A 156 5.80 -5.49 7.73
N ASN A 157 6.39 -4.59 8.53
CA ASN A 157 7.53 -3.80 8.11
C ASN A 157 8.81 -4.56 8.47
N ILE A 158 9.41 -5.17 7.47
CA ILE A 158 10.60 -6.02 7.60
C ILE A 158 11.82 -5.18 7.96
N THR A 159 11.96 -3.99 7.37
CA THR A 159 13.07 -3.05 7.66
C THR A 159 13.13 -2.71 9.15
N LYS A 160 11.97 -2.51 9.79
CA LYS A 160 11.87 -2.01 11.17
C LYS A 160 11.48 -3.07 12.19
N LYS A 161 11.21 -4.31 11.75
CA LYS A 161 10.73 -5.42 12.59
C LYS A 161 9.48 -5.03 13.39
N LEU A 162 8.54 -4.36 12.71
CA LEU A 162 7.24 -3.97 13.26
C LEU A 162 6.13 -4.72 12.53
N TYR A 163 5.05 -5.03 13.22
CA TYR A 163 3.89 -5.64 12.57
C TYR A 163 2.55 -5.12 13.12
N VAL A 164 1.52 -5.27 12.29
CA VAL A 164 0.12 -4.95 12.59
C VAL A 164 -0.71 -6.17 12.27
N ARG A 165 -1.50 -6.63 13.23
CA ARG A 165 -2.44 -7.73 13.06
C ARG A 165 -3.75 -7.21 12.50
N SER A 166 -4.37 -7.99 11.61
CA SER A 166 -5.64 -7.65 10.99
C SER A 166 -6.77 -7.62 12.03
N ASP A 167 -6.75 -8.53 13.02
CA ASP A 167 -7.69 -8.57 14.14
C ASP A 167 -7.43 -7.49 15.20
N GLY A 168 -6.27 -6.83 15.15
CA GLY A 168 -5.92 -5.70 15.99
C GLY A 168 -6.44 -4.35 15.46
N ILE A 169 -7.10 -4.35 14.30
CA ILE A 169 -7.70 -3.17 13.67
C ILE A 169 -9.23 -3.30 13.69
N PRO A 170 -9.97 -2.32 14.25
CA PRO A 170 -11.43 -2.37 14.22
C PRO A 170 -11.94 -2.08 12.79
N THR A 171 -13.00 -2.75 12.41
CA THR A 171 -13.65 -2.67 11.10
C THR A 171 -15.04 -2.04 11.22
N LYS A 172 -15.59 -1.53 10.12
CA LYS A 172 -16.96 -0.99 10.11
C LYS A 172 -17.96 -2.14 10.16
N ASN A 173 -18.95 -2.01 11.04
CA ASN A 173 -20.16 -2.84 10.99
C ASN A 173 -21.18 -2.24 10.00
N PRO A 174 -22.32 -2.91 9.76
CA PRO A 174 -23.40 -2.38 8.89
C PRO A 174 -23.98 -1.04 9.36
N ASP A 175 -23.86 -0.70 10.64
CA ASP A 175 -24.28 0.57 11.23
C ASP A 175 -23.19 1.67 11.17
N TYR A 176 -22.12 1.43 10.40
CA TYR A 176 -20.96 2.33 10.24
C TYR A 176 -20.15 2.58 11.53
N ALA A 177 -20.40 1.82 12.61
CA ALA A 177 -19.61 1.87 13.82
C ALA A 177 -18.38 0.97 13.71
N LEU A 178 -17.24 1.42 14.28
CA LEU A 178 -16.02 0.62 14.37
C LEU A 178 -16.16 -0.45 15.47
N THR A 179 -15.88 -1.70 15.13
CA THR A 179 -15.96 -2.88 16.02
C THR A 179 -14.82 -3.86 15.72
N TYR A 180 -14.51 -4.74 16.67
CA TYR A 180 -13.61 -5.89 16.43
C TYR A 180 -14.38 -7.16 16.03
N GLU A 181 -15.71 -7.13 16.06
CA GLU A 181 -16.54 -8.26 15.68
C GLU A 181 -16.62 -8.41 14.16
N GLY A 182 -16.62 -9.65 13.66
CA GLY A 182 -16.82 -9.92 12.23
C GLY A 182 -15.66 -9.51 11.33
N HIS A 183 -14.44 -9.47 11.86
CA HIS A 183 -13.21 -9.29 11.10
C HIS A 183 -13.10 -10.33 9.95
N ARG A 184 -12.64 -9.90 8.76
CA ARG A 184 -12.60 -10.70 7.52
C ARG A 184 -11.20 -10.79 6.90
N GLY A 185 -10.17 -10.94 7.71
CA GLY A 185 -8.78 -11.03 7.23
C GLY A 185 -8.37 -9.77 6.47
N LEU A 186 -7.87 -9.97 5.25
CA LEU A 186 -7.47 -8.89 4.34
C LEU A 186 -8.63 -8.07 3.76
N GLU A 187 -9.86 -8.61 3.76
CA GLU A 187 -11.06 -7.92 3.26
C GLU A 187 -11.73 -7.02 4.31
N SER A 188 -11.13 -6.93 5.49
CA SER A 188 -11.56 -6.02 6.55
C SER A 188 -11.46 -4.57 6.10
N TYR A 189 -12.50 -3.78 6.39
CA TYR A 189 -12.53 -2.35 6.07
C TYR A 189 -13.13 -1.55 7.25
N PRO A 190 -12.46 -0.48 7.74
CA PRO A 190 -11.03 -0.24 7.53
C PRO A 190 -10.21 -1.45 7.98
N GLY A 191 -9.01 -1.61 7.42
CA GLY A 191 -8.19 -2.78 7.68
C GLY A 191 -6.71 -2.53 7.42
N LEU A 192 -5.95 -3.60 7.20
CA LEU A 192 -4.52 -3.52 6.96
C LEU A 192 -4.14 -2.65 5.75
N GLY A 193 -4.99 -2.60 4.71
CA GLY A 193 -4.75 -1.73 3.55
C GLY A 193 -4.77 -0.24 3.91
N ASN A 194 -5.68 0.18 4.79
CA ASN A 194 -5.73 1.55 5.29
C ASN A 194 -4.53 1.88 6.18
N VAL A 195 -4.12 0.94 7.04
CA VAL A 195 -2.88 1.09 7.83
C VAL A 195 -1.68 1.26 6.92
N LEU A 196 -1.55 0.41 5.90
CA LEU A 196 -0.47 0.49 4.93
C LEU A 196 -0.41 1.88 4.30
N LEU A 197 -1.51 2.35 3.69
CA LEU A 197 -1.57 3.65 3.03
C LEU A 197 -1.21 4.81 3.97
N ALA A 198 -1.73 4.80 5.20
CA ALA A 198 -1.42 5.82 6.19
C ALA A 198 0.07 5.87 6.57
N LYS A 199 0.79 4.76 6.35
CA LYS A 199 2.18 4.60 6.78
C LYS A 199 3.18 4.79 5.66
N ILE A 200 2.81 4.65 4.39
CA ILE A 200 3.74 4.69 3.25
C ILE A 200 3.61 5.92 2.35
N GLY A 201 2.68 6.83 2.66
CA GLY A 201 2.48 8.04 1.88
C GLY A 201 3.73 8.93 1.88
N TRP A 202 4.09 9.48 0.72
CA TRP A 202 5.15 10.46 0.59
C TRP A 202 4.78 11.61 -0.36
N SER A 203 4.85 12.84 0.14
CA SER A 203 4.76 14.10 -0.60
C SER A 203 5.24 15.26 0.27
N ASP A 204 5.91 16.24 -0.34
CA ASP A 204 6.29 17.49 0.32
C ASP A 204 5.09 18.44 0.52
N ASP A 205 3.96 18.15 -0.16
CA ASP A 205 2.71 18.89 -0.01
C ASP A 205 1.70 18.08 0.83
N GLY A 206 1.13 18.71 1.85
CA GLY A 206 0.20 18.08 2.80
C GLY A 206 -1.23 17.87 2.27
N SER A 207 -1.56 18.22 1.03
CA SER A 207 -2.93 18.16 0.53
C SER A 207 -3.37 16.73 0.19
N THR A 208 -4.37 16.23 0.90
CA THR A 208 -4.87 14.85 0.76
C THR A 208 -6.30 14.78 0.21
N SER A 209 -6.96 15.93 0.00
CA SER A 209 -8.39 16.02 -0.36
C SER A 209 -9.34 15.33 0.63
N MET A 210 -8.92 15.16 1.89
CA MET A 210 -9.75 14.67 2.99
C MET A 210 -9.44 15.45 4.27
N ARG A 211 -10.39 15.47 5.20
CA ARG A 211 -10.13 15.96 6.56
C ARG A 211 -9.26 14.95 7.28
N CYS A 212 -8.13 15.42 7.78
CA CYS A 212 -7.14 14.60 8.47
C CYS A 212 -6.37 15.48 9.44
N ASP A 213 -7.10 16.25 10.24
CA ASP A 213 -6.52 17.32 11.04
C ASP A 213 -5.67 16.72 12.16
N GLY A 214 -4.36 16.96 12.11
CA GLY A 214 -3.41 16.45 13.10
C GLY A 214 -2.82 15.08 12.81
N TYR A 215 -3.09 14.48 11.63
CA TYR A 215 -2.41 13.26 11.19
C TYR A 215 -1.62 13.50 9.91
N ASN A 216 -0.33 13.14 9.93
CA ASN A 216 0.54 13.25 8.77
C ASN A 216 0.44 11.98 7.91
N LEU A 217 -0.21 12.08 6.76
CA LEU A 217 -0.32 11.01 5.75
C LEU A 217 0.67 11.18 4.59
N THR A 218 1.40 12.28 4.55
CA THR A 218 2.28 12.64 3.42
C THR A 218 3.76 12.43 3.75
N GLU A 219 4.12 12.14 4.99
CA GLU A 219 5.49 11.75 5.39
C GLU A 219 5.41 10.46 6.22
N GLY A 220 4.82 9.44 5.61
CA GLY A 220 4.58 8.15 6.22
C GLY A 220 5.87 7.50 6.71
N SER A 221 5.87 7.09 7.97
CA SER A 221 7.06 6.50 8.61
C SER A 221 7.55 5.19 7.97
N TRP A 222 6.79 4.57 7.07
CA TRP A 222 7.13 3.32 6.35
C TRP A 222 7.35 3.56 4.85
N ALA A 223 7.32 4.80 4.38
CA ALA A 223 7.55 5.13 2.98
C ALA A 223 8.93 4.62 2.53
N GLY A 224 8.96 3.71 1.55
CA GLY A 224 10.17 3.11 1.03
C GLY A 224 10.73 1.93 1.83
N ASP A 225 10.08 1.51 2.91
CA ASP A 225 10.50 0.33 3.68
C ASP A 225 10.13 -0.97 2.96
N ARG A 226 10.75 -2.08 3.37
CA ARG A 226 10.44 -3.43 2.90
C ARG A 226 9.21 -3.97 3.60
N ILE A 227 8.15 -4.23 2.86
CA ILE A 227 6.84 -4.61 3.41
C ILE A 227 6.39 -5.94 2.85
N ASP A 228 5.83 -6.81 3.70
CA ASP A 228 5.05 -7.96 3.26
C ASP A 228 3.81 -8.19 4.13
N VAL A 229 2.95 -9.10 3.67
CA VAL A 229 1.75 -9.52 4.38
C VAL A 229 1.71 -11.05 4.43
N ARG A 230 1.53 -11.60 5.63
CA ARG A 230 1.58 -13.05 5.89
C ARG A 230 0.49 -13.47 6.86
N LEU A 231 0.14 -14.75 6.86
CA LEU A 231 -0.66 -15.32 7.94
C LEU A 231 0.14 -15.34 9.24
N MET A 232 -0.50 -14.94 10.33
CA MET A 232 0.15 -14.81 11.63
C MET A 232 0.74 -16.14 12.10
N ASP A 233 -0.04 -17.23 12.02
CA ASP A 233 0.37 -18.56 12.48
C ASP A 233 1.63 -19.08 11.77
N HIS A 234 1.90 -18.62 10.54
CA HIS A 234 3.06 -19.05 9.77
C HIS A 234 4.35 -18.31 10.13
N VAL A 235 4.27 -17.16 10.81
CA VAL A 235 5.43 -16.30 11.07
C VAL A 235 5.55 -15.88 12.53
N MET A 236 4.60 -16.26 13.41
CA MET A 236 4.57 -15.85 14.81
C MET A 236 5.83 -16.28 15.57
N GLU A 237 6.27 -17.53 15.41
CA GLU A 237 7.46 -18.06 16.10
C GLU A 237 8.71 -17.28 15.73
N ASP A 238 8.95 -17.08 14.43
CA ASP A 238 10.08 -16.29 13.91
C ASP A 238 10.02 -14.85 14.42
N MET A 239 8.84 -14.24 14.41
CA MET A 239 8.65 -12.87 14.89
C MET A 239 8.96 -12.74 16.38
N ILE A 240 8.56 -13.71 17.20
CA ILE A 240 8.88 -13.74 18.64
C ILE A 240 10.40 -13.90 18.83
N GLN A 241 11.00 -14.86 18.12
CA GLN A 241 12.43 -15.15 18.21
C GLN A 241 13.30 -13.95 17.80
N GLU A 242 12.90 -13.24 16.74
CA GLU A 242 13.59 -12.05 16.25
C GLU A 242 13.21 -10.75 16.99
N GLY A 243 12.29 -10.82 17.97
CA GLY A 243 11.92 -9.68 18.80
C GLY A 243 11.12 -8.60 18.07
N TRP A 244 10.25 -8.98 17.13
CA TRP A 244 9.38 -8.06 16.42
C TRP A 244 8.38 -7.41 17.37
N LYS A 245 8.01 -6.15 17.08
CA LYS A 245 7.09 -5.37 17.90
C LYS A 245 5.71 -5.24 17.26
N ASP A 246 4.69 -5.64 18.02
CA ASP A 246 3.29 -5.38 17.70
C ASP A 246 2.96 -3.90 17.89
N ILE A 247 2.48 -3.24 16.83
CA ILE A 247 2.00 -1.85 16.87
C ILE A 247 0.51 -1.73 16.55
N SER A 248 -0.25 -2.84 16.54
CA SER A 248 -1.66 -2.86 16.11
C SER A 248 -2.51 -1.85 16.88
N ARG A 249 -2.35 -1.77 18.21
CA ARG A 249 -3.10 -0.82 19.04
C ARG A 249 -2.77 0.65 18.74
N GLN A 250 -1.54 0.94 18.33
CA GLN A 250 -1.15 2.29 17.90
C GLN A 250 -1.84 2.65 16.58
N GLU A 251 -1.81 1.74 15.62
CA GLU A 251 -2.40 1.96 14.29
C GLU A 251 -3.94 1.97 14.33
N ALA A 252 -4.56 1.18 15.22
CA ALA A 252 -6.00 1.24 15.47
C ALA A 252 -6.45 2.63 15.99
N LYS A 253 -5.64 3.27 16.85
CA LYS A 253 -5.91 4.64 17.33
C LYS A 253 -5.79 5.66 16.21
N LEU A 254 -4.76 5.53 15.37
CA LEU A 254 -4.54 6.39 14.21
C LEU A 254 -5.75 6.32 13.26
N LEU A 255 -6.13 5.11 12.82
CA LEU A 255 -7.25 4.92 11.91
C LEU A 255 -8.58 5.38 12.50
N HIS A 256 -8.83 5.10 13.78
CA HIS A 256 -10.02 5.61 14.45
C HIS A 256 -10.05 7.14 14.48
N GLY A 257 -8.91 7.79 14.71
CA GLY A 257 -8.77 9.23 14.68
C GLY A 257 -9.16 9.82 13.32
N ILE A 258 -8.58 9.28 12.25
CA ILE A 258 -8.89 9.66 10.87
C ILE A 258 -10.38 9.45 10.57
N TRP A 259 -10.96 8.34 11.05
CA TRP A 259 -12.37 8.01 10.84
C TRP A 259 -13.31 9.03 11.51
N CYS A 260 -13.03 9.42 12.75
CA CYS A 260 -13.83 10.40 13.49
C CYS A 260 -13.85 11.79 12.85
N ASP A 261 -12.75 12.21 12.22
CA ASP A 261 -12.63 13.54 11.62
C ASP A 261 -13.44 13.70 10.33
N VAL A 262 -13.67 12.59 9.60
CA VAL A 262 -14.39 12.60 8.31
C VAL A 262 -15.90 12.61 8.50
N ASP A 263 -16.44 11.80 9.42
CA ASP A 263 -17.90 11.66 9.58
C ASP A 263 -18.56 12.87 10.29
N GLY A 264 -17.78 13.85 10.80
CA GLY A 264 -18.31 15.06 11.44
C GLY A 264 -19.17 14.81 12.69
N GLY A 265 -19.26 13.57 13.15
CA GLY A 265 -20.20 13.13 14.17
C GLY A 265 -19.78 11.79 14.77
N GLY A 266 -18.89 11.83 15.75
CA GLY A 266 -18.49 10.61 16.43
C GLY A 266 -17.46 10.84 17.51
N SER A 267 -17.86 11.43 18.63
CA SER A 267 -17.14 11.40 19.91
C SER A 267 -17.06 9.98 20.52
N GLY A 268 -17.01 8.95 19.67
CA GLY A 268 -16.92 7.55 20.06
C GLY A 268 -15.54 7.27 20.63
N LYS A 269 -15.49 6.46 21.69
CA LYS A 269 -14.22 5.91 22.17
C LYS A 269 -13.82 4.76 21.25
N LEU A 270 -12.54 4.68 20.91
CA LEU A 270 -11.97 3.51 20.24
C LEU A 270 -12.47 2.23 20.96
N PRO A 271 -13.11 1.30 20.24
CA PRO A 271 -13.58 0.05 20.85
C PRO A 271 -12.44 -0.64 21.62
N LYS A 272 -12.84 -1.36 22.67
CA LYS A 272 -11.90 -2.19 23.40
C LYS A 272 -11.61 -3.41 22.54
N GLU A 273 -10.32 -3.63 22.29
CA GLU A 273 -9.86 -4.86 21.68
C GLU A 273 -10.32 -6.04 22.56
N PRO A 274 -10.82 -7.14 21.96
CA PRO A 274 -11.16 -8.33 22.71
C PRO A 274 -9.95 -8.76 23.54
N LYS A 275 -10.16 -9.12 24.80
CA LYS A 275 -9.11 -9.82 25.54
C LYS A 275 -8.97 -11.18 24.87
N THR A 276 -7.90 -11.39 24.12
CA THR A 276 -7.53 -12.73 23.65
C THR A 276 -7.42 -13.59 24.92
N ALA A 277 -8.22 -14.66 25.01
CA ALA A 277 -7.99 -15.68 26.01
C ALA A 277 -6.65 -16.33 25.62
N LEU A 278 -5.58 -15.94 26.32
CA LEU A 278 -4.28 -16.60 26.27
C LEU A 278 -4.43 -18.06 26.68
#